data_AF-A0A9X9F1G8-F1
#
_entry.id   AF-A0A9X9F1G8-F1
#
_cell.length_a   1.000
_cell.length_b   1.000
_cell.length_c   1.000
_cell.angle_alpha   90.00
_cell.angle_beta   90.00
_cell.angle_gamma   90.00
#
_symmetry.space_group_name_H-M   'P 1'
#
loop_
_entity.id
_entity.type
_entity.pdbx_description
1 polymer ?
#
loop_
_entity_poly.entity_id
_entity_poly.type
_entity_poly.pdbx_seq_one_letter_code
_entity_poly.pdbx_strand_id
1 'polypeptide(L)'
;QKEQLVALVIALIGVIFVSLPGMHQQVSFIWSIACIVLVIGELFYGIGSIRSKEILSDLSNVSPFLINGIQMFYGGILLLIASIIVEQPNVTVLTSWSVQWPILYLIFIGSIGGHGLYYWLLSKTNPVFPSTWLYVSPLIAIIVGYIILGEPLN
;
A
#
# COMPACT_ATOMS: atom_id res chain seq x y z
N GLN A 1 -18.20 15.45 6.00
CA GLN A 1 -18.13 15.21 4.54
C GLN A 1 -17.41 16.32 3.78
N LYS A 2 -17.84 17.60 3.84
CA LYS A 2 -17.13 18.70 3.15
C LYS A 2 -15.68 18.90 3.64
N GLU A 3 -15.45 18.86 4.94
CA GLU A 3 -14.11 19.00 5.53
C GLU A 3 -13.16 17.85 5.12
N GLN A 4 -13.69 16.62 5.04
CA GLN A 4 -12.93 15.44 4.59
C GLN A 4 -12.52 15.56 3.12
N LEU A 5 -13.40 16.09 2.27
CA LEU A 5 -13.09 16.33 0.86
C LEU A 5 -11.99 17.38 0.71
N VAL A 6 -12.07 18.48 1.47
CA VAL A 6 -11.04 19.53 1.47
C VAL A 6 -9.70 18.98 1.94
N ALA A 7 -9.68 18.21 3.03
CA ALA A 7 -8.47 17.55 3.52
C ALA A 7 -7.87 16.59 2.50
N LEU A 8 -8.70 15.82 1.79
CA LEU A 8 -8.26 14.90 0.73
C LEU A 8 -7.61 15.66 -0.44
N VAL A 9 -8.22 16.76 -0.87
CA VAL A 9 -7.67 17.60 -1.95
C VAL A 9 -6.32 18.20 -1.54
N ILE A 10 -6.21 18.72 -0.31
CA ILE A 10 -4.95 19.26 0.22
C ILE A 10 -3.88 18.16 0.29
N ALA A 11 -4.23 16.98 0.79
CA ALA A 11 -3.33 15.85 0.90
C ALA A 11 -2.83 15.38 -0.48
N LEU A 12 -3.73 15.33 -1.47
CA LEU A 12 -3.39 15.00 -2.86
C LEU A 12 -2.43 16.02 -3.47
N ILE A 13 -2.68 17.32 -3.25
CA ILE A 13 -1.76 18.38 -3.68
C ILE A 13 -0.38 18.17 -3.05
N GLY A 14 -0.31 17.85 -1.76
CA GLY A 14 0.94 17.54 -1.06
C GLY A 14 1.71 16.39 -1.71
N VAL A 15 1.03 15.28 -2.03
CA VAL A 15 1.66 14.13 -2.71
C VAL A 15 2.18 14.51 -4.09
N ILE A 16 1.47 15.36 -4.84
CA ILE A 16 1.94 15.86 -6.13
C ILE A 16 3.25 16.63 -5.93
N PHE A 17 3.30 17.58 -4.99
CA PHE A 17 4.51 18.35 -4.71
C PHE A 17 5.71 17.46 -4.33
N VAL A 18 5.49 16.48 -3.46
CA VAL A 18 6.51 15.49 -3.07
C VAL A 18 7.01 14.68 -4.27
N SER A 19 6.15 14.42 -5.25
CA SER A 19 6.49 13.62 -6.43
C SER A 19 7.18 14.41 -7.55
N LEU A 20 7.10 15.76 -7.55
CA LEU A 20 7.64 16.61 -8.61
C LEU A 20 9.14 16.42 -8.89
N PRO A 21 10.04 16.33 -7.88
CA PRO A 21 11.47 16.14 -8.14
C PRO A 21 11.78 14.84 -8.90
N GLY A 22 10.92 13.82 -8.79
CA GLY A 22 11.03 12.56 -9.52
C GLY A 22 10.52 12.59 -10.96
N MET A 23 9.90 13.69 -11.42
CA MET A 23 9.25 13.78 -12.75
C MET A 23 10.20 14.10 -13.90
N HIS A 24 11.51 14.18 -13.66
CA HIS A 24 12.51 14.42 -14.72
C HIS A 24 12.74 13.19 -15.64
N GLN A 25 11.96 12.11 -15.48
CA GLN A 25 12.06 10.91 -16.29
C GLN A 25 11.50 11.12 -17.71
N GLN A 26 12.18 10.59 -18.73
CA GLN A 26 11.66 10.62 -20.10
C GLN A 26 10.35 9.82 -20.20
N VAL A 27 9.30 10.45 -20.72
CA VAL A 27 8.00 9.82 -20.97
C VAL A 27 8.15 8.81 -22.11
N SER A 28 8.32 7.55 -21.76
CA SER A 28 8.36 6.43 -22.72
C SER A 28 7.01 5.73 -22.82
N PHE A 29 6.80 4.96 -23.88
CA PHE A 29 5.58 4.15 -24.05
C PHE A 29 5.35 3.18 -22.88
N ILE A 30 6.42 2.54 -22.39
CA ILE A 30 6.37 1.61 -21.25
C ILE A 30 5.97 2.36 -19.96
N TRP A 31 6.49 3.57 -19.75
CA TRP A 31 6.13 4.39 -18.60
C TRP A 31 4.63 4.70 -18.58
N SER A 32 4.06 5.09 -19.73
CA SER A 32 2.61 5.37 -19.84
C SER A 32 1.76 4.13 -19.56
N ILE A 33 2.16 2.95 -20.07
CA ILE A 33 1.48 1.69 -19.74
C ILE A 33 1.55 1.41 -18.24
N ALA A 34 2.72 1.59 -17.61
CA ALA A 34 2.88 1.37 -16.18
C ALA A 34 1.95 2.28 -15.36
N CYS A 35 1.81 3.55 -15.72
CA CYS A 35 0.85 4.46 -15.08
C CYS A 35 -0.60 3.97 -15.20
N ILE A 36 -1.01 3.50 -16.38
CA ILE A 36 -2.37 2.96 -16.59
C ILE A 36 -2.59 1.71 -15.73
N VAL A 37 -1.61 0.80 -15.70
CA VAL A 37 -1.68 -0.42 -14.88
C VAL A 37 -1.78 -0.08 -13.39
N LEU A 38 -1.03 0.91 -12.91
CA LEU A 38 -1.12 1.40 -11.52
C LEU A 38 -2.52 1.94 -11.21
N VAL A 39 -3.08 2.77 -12.09
CA VAL A 39 -4.45 3.29 -11.90
C VAL A 39 -5.47 2.16 -11.84
N ILE A 40 -5.35 1.15 -12.70
CA ILE A 40 -6.21 -0.05 -12.66
C ILE A 40 -6.04 -0.81 -11.34
N GLY A 41 -4.81 -0.94 -10.84
CA GLY A 41 -4.51 -1.52 -9.54
C GLY A 41 -5.21 -0.79 -8.40
N GLU A 42 -5.13 0.53 -8.36
CA GLU A 42 -5.80 1.38 -7.35
C GLU A 42 -7.33 1.29 -7.43
N LEU A 43 -7.89 1.17 -8.65
CA LEU A 43 -9.33 0.92 -8.82
C LEU A 43 -9.75 -0.41 -8.17
N PHE A 44 -8.98 -1.48 -8.39
CA PHE A 44 -9.26 -2.76 -7.74
C PHE A 44 -9.07 -2.70 -6.22
N TYR A 45 -8.07 -1.97 -5.74
CA TYR A 45 -7.87 -1.75 -4.30
C TYR A 45 -9.06 -1.02 -3.66
N GLY A 46 -9.56 0.03 -4.32
CA GLY A 46 -10.75 0.76 -3.89
C GLY A 46 -12.01 -0.12 -3.85
N ILE A 47 -12.27 -0.87 -4.92
CA ILE A 47 -13.39 -1.82 -4.99
C ILE A 47 -13.27 -2.87 -3.89
N GLY A 48 -12.08 -3.45 -3.70
CA GLY A 48 -11.81 -4.44 -2.66
C GLY A 48 -12.04 -3.91 -1.24
N SER A 49 -11.66 -2.65 -0.99
CA SER A 49 -11.87 -1.99 0.30
C SER A 49 -13.36 -1.72 0.59
N ILE A 50 -14.11 -1.27 -0.41
CA ILE A 50 -15.58 -1.08 -0.28
C ILE A 50 -16.26 -2.44 -0.03
N ARG A 51 -15.93 -3.46 -0.82
CA ARG A 51 -16.52 -4.79 -0.67
C ARG A 51 -16.18 -5.43 0.67
N SER A 52 -14.94 -5.25 1.13
CA SER A 52 -14.52 -5.69 2.46
C SER A 52 -15.33 -5.00 3.56
N LYS A 53 -15.62 -3.71 3.42
CA LYS A 53 -16.47 -2.97 4.35
C LYS A 53 -17.91 -3.48 4.36
N GLU A 54 -18.49 -3.74 3.20
CA GLU A 54 -19.83 -4.33 3.10
C GLU A 54 -19.89 -5.66 3.84
N ILE A 55 -18.96 -6.58 3.55
CA ILE A 55 -18.90 -7.90 4.21
C ILE A 55 -18.77 -7.75 5.73
N LEU A 56 -17.91 -6.85 6.22
CA LEU A 56 -17.73 -6.62 7.65
C LEU A 56 -18.94 -5.95 8.32
N SER A 57 -19.77 -5.25 7.55
CA SER A 57 -20.99 -4.61 8.06
C SER A 57 -22.16 -5.59 8.07
N ASP A 58 -22.27 -6.44 7.05
CA ASP A 58 -23.31 -7.47 6.92
C ASP A 58 -23.07 -8.64 7.89
N LEU A 59 -21.81 -9.01 8.11
CA LEU A 59 -21.39 -10.13 8.95
C LEU A 59 -20.62 -9.64 10.18
N SER A 60 -21.33 -8.99 11.10
CA SER A 60 -20.73 -8.37 12.31
C SER A 60 -20.00 -9.34 13.25
N ASN A 61 -20.27 -10.65 13.13
CA ASN A 61 -19.58 -11.70 13.89
C ASN A 61 -18.24 -12.14 13.27
N VAL A 62 -17.92 -11.69 12.05
CA VAL A 62 -16.68 -12.04 11.37
C VAL A 62 -15.57 -11.09 11.79
N SER A 63 -14.43 -11.67 12.20
CA SER A 63 -13.26 -10.89 12.57
C SER A 63 -12.68 -10.13 11.37
N PRO A 64 -12.35 -8.83 11.49
CA PRO A 64 -11.64 -8.08 10.45
C PRO A 64 -10.32 -8.72 10.03
N PHE A 65 -9.63 -9.37 10.96
CA PHE A 65 -8.39 -10.09 10.69
C PHE A 65 -8.59 -11.32 9.79
N LEU A 66 -9.77 -11.95 9.84
CA LEU A 66 -10.08 -13.07 8.96
C LEU A 66 -10.23 -12.61 7.51
N ILE A 67 -10.96 -11.52 7.28
CA ILE A 67 -11.11 -10.94 5.93
C ILE A 67 -9.74 -10.52 5.39
N ASN A 68 -8.92 -9.86 6.21
CA ASN A 68 -7.53 -9.53 5.86
C ASN A 68 -6.73 -10.80 5.50
N GLY A 69 -6.80 -11.85 6.32
CA GLY A 69 -6.10 -13.10 6.10
C GLY A 69 -6.49 -13.80 4.79
N ILE A 70 -7.78 -13.82 4.46
CA ILE A 70 -8.29 -14.36 3.19
C ILE A 70 -7.72 -13.55 2.02
N GLN A 71 -7.81 -12.21 2.08
CA GLN A 71 -7.29 -11.33 1.04
C GLN A 71 -5.78 -11.54 0.83
N MET A 72 -5.00 -11.62 1.91
CA MET A 72 -3.56 -11.83 1.85
C MET A 72 -3.18 -13.22 1.35
N PHE A 73 -3.93 -14.26 1.71
CA PHE A 73 -3.64 -15.62 1.25
C PHE A 73 -3.82 -15.76 -0.26
N TYR A 74 -4.97 -15.35 -0.80
CA TYR A 74 -5.22 -15.43 -2.24
C TYR A 74 -4.36 -14.44 -3.02
N GLY A 75 -4.21 -13.20 -2.53
CA GLY A 75 -3.32 -12.21 -3.15
C GLY A 75 -1.87 -12.68 -3.19
N GLY A 76 -1.37 -13.27 -2.09
CA GLY A 76 -0.03 -13.84 -2.00
C GLY A 76 0.19 -15.00 -2.98
N ILE A 77 -0.77 -15.92 -3.11
CA ILE A 77 -0.69 -17.01 -4.11
C ILE A 77 -0.61 -16.45 -5.53
N LEU A 78 -1.48 -15.49 -5.88
CA LEU A 78 -1.49 -14.89 -7.21
C LEU A 78 -0.19 -14.16 -7.51
N LEU A 79 0.36 -13.42 -6.54
CA LEU A 79 1.65 -12.74 -6.66
C LEU A 79 2.81 -13.74 -6.79
N LEU A 80 2.78 -14.86 -6.08
CA LEU A 80 3.79 -15.91 -6.20
C LEU A 80 3.78 -16.54 -7.59
N ILE A 81 2.59 -16.84 -8.13
CA ILE A 81 2.43 -17.34 -9.50
C ILE A 81 2.97 -16.31 -10.50
N ALA A 82 2.63 -15.03 -10.32
CA ALA A 82 3.12 -13.95 -11.18
C ALA A 82 4.65 -13.82 -11.13
N SER A 83 5.27 -13.89 -9.95
CA SER A 83 6.72 -13.83 -9.79
C SER A 83 7.41 -14.98 -10.52
N ILE A 84 6.91 -16.22 -10.42
CA ILE A 84 7.50 -17.37 -11.13
C ILE A 84 7.42 -17.21 -12.66
N ILE A 85 6.37 -16.56 -13.17
CA ILE A 85 6.16 -16.38 -14.61
C ILE A 85 6.99 -15.20 -15.15
N VAL A 86 7.07 -14.11 -14.40
CA VAL A 86 7.62 -12.82 -14.86
C VAL A 86 9.10 -12.67 -14.50
N GLU A 87 9.54 -13.23 -13.38
CA GLU A 87 10.89 -13.07 -12.84
C GLU A 87 11.75 -14.32 -13.02
N GLN A 88 13.07 -14.17 -12.85
CA GLN A 88 14.01 -15.28 -12.75
C GLN A 88 14.48 -15.43 -11.29
N PRO A 89 13.74 -16.17 -10.45
CA PRO A 89 13.99 -16.17 -9.01
C PRO A 89 15.32 -16.83 -8.67
N ASN A 90 16.23 -16.06 -8.06
CA ASN A 90 17.44 -16.60 -7.46
C ASN A 90 17.24 -16.81 -5.96
N VAL A 91 16.91 -18.04 -5.58
CA VAL A 91 16.64 -18.43 -4.19
C VAL A 91 17.84 -18.28 -3.25
N THR A 92 19.07 -18.20 -3.78
CA THR A 92 20.27 -18.05 -2.94
C THR A 92 20.29 -16.71 -2.21
N VAL A 93 19.66 -15.67 -2.77
CA VAL A 93 19.56 -14.34 -2.16
C VAL A 93 18.77 -14.36 -0.85
N LEU A 94 17.81 -15.29 -0.70
CA LEU A 94 16.98 -15.42 0.50
C LEU A 94 17.75 -15.94 1.72
N THR A 95 18.97 -16.44 1.54
CA THR A 95 19.82 -16.92 2.63
C THR A 95 20.58 -15.81 3.33
N SER A 96 20.66 -14.61 2.74
CA SER A 96 21.35 -13.48 3.34
C SER A 96 20.53 -12.86 4.47
N TRP A 97 21.19 -12.61 5.59
CA TRP A 97 20.61 -11.92 6.75
C TRP A 97 20.10 -10.51 6.41
N SER A 98 20.75 -9.84 5.46
CA SER A 98 20.34 -8.52 4.96
C SER A 98 18.98 -8.53 4.25
N VAL A 99 18.50 -9.69 3.83
CA VAL A 99 17.22 -9.89 3.14
C VAL A 99 16.15 -10.43 4.09
N GLN A 100 16.54 -11.35 4.98
CA GLN A 100 15.61 -11.98 5.92
C GLN A 100 14.99 -10.99 6.90
N TRP A 101 15.76 -10.05 7.45
CA TRP A 101 15.24 -9.05 8.39
C TRP A 101 14.16 -8.14 7.79
N PRO A 102 14.39 -7.50 6.62
CA PRO A 102 13.34 -6.73 5.94
C PRO A 102 12.10 -7.57 5.64
N ILE A 103 12.26 -8.82 5.21
CA ILE A 103 11.13 -9.72 4.96
C ILE A 103 10.33 -9.97 6.25
N LEU A 104 11.00 -10.33 7.35
CA LEU A 104 10.34 -10.55 8.64
C LEU A 104 9.63 -9.27 9.13
N TYR A 105 10.29 -8.12 8.99
CA TYR A 105 9.69 -6.82 9.32
C TYR A 105 8.43 -6.57 8.49
N LEU A 106 8.47 -6.77 7.18
CA LEU A 106 7.31 -6.57 6.30
C LEU A 106 6.20 -7.59 6.58
N ILE A 107 6.50 -8.83 6.94
CA ILE A 107 5.50 -9.84 7.32
C ILE A 107 4.77 -9.43 8.60
N PHE A 108 5.49 -9.13 9.68
CA PHE A 108 4.86 -8.90 10.98
C PHE A 108 4.33 -7.48 11.12
N ILE A 109 5.13 -6.47 10.77
CA ILE A 109 4.79 -5.06 10.98
C ILE A 109 3.98 -4.52 9.80
N GLY A 110 4.48 -4.67 8.57
CA GLY A 110 3.81 -4.12 7.39
C GLY A 110 2.49 -4.83 7.05
N SER A 111 2.53 -6.16 7.06
CA SER A 111 1.43 -7.01 6.60
C SER A 111 0.45 -7.34 7.72
N ILE A 112 0.81 -8.20 8.67
CA ILE A 112 -0.11 -8.64 9.74
C ILE A 112 -0.57 -7.45 10.60
N GLY A 113 0.38 -6.64 11.09
CA GLY A 113 0.09 -5.48 11.92
C GLY A 113 -0.59 -4.36 11.13
N GLY A 114 0.05 -3.87 10.07
CA GLY A 114 -0.41 -2.73 9.28
C GLY A 114 -1.76 -2.96 8.62
N HIS A 115 -1.92 -4.04 7.84
CA HIS A 115 -3.21 -4.34 7.22
C HIS A 115 -4.24 -4.86 8.21
N GLY A 116 -3.82 -5.55 9.27
CA GLY A 116 -4.74 -5.91 10.36
C GLY A 116 -5.37 -4.67 11.00
N LEU A 117 -4.56 -3.64 11.27
CA LEU A 117 -5.03 -2.35 11.77
C LEU A 117 -5.93 -1.63 10.76
N TYR A 118 -5.56 -1.65 9.46
CA TYR A 118 -6.40 -1.11 8.39
C TYR A 118 -7.79 -1.75 8.38
N TYR A 119 -7.88 -3.08 8.40
CA TYR A 119 -9.16 -3.80 8.40
C TYR A 119 -9.94 -3.62 9.69
N TRP A 120 -9.26 -3.53 10.83
CA TRP A 120 -9.90 -3.17 12.10
C TRP A 120 -10.54 -1.78 12.03
N LEU A 121 -9.80 -0.76 11.57
CA LEU A 121 -10.33 0.60 11.35
C LEU A 121 -11.46 0.62 10.33
N LEU A 122 -11.32 -0.12 9.23
CA LEU A 122 -12.35 -0.27 8.20
C LEU A 122 -13.65 -0.79 8.81
N SER A 123 -13.57 -1.82 9.66
CA SER A 123 -14.74 -2.38 10.34
C SER A 123 -15.46 -1.35 11.22
N LYS A 124 -14.71 -0.46 11.89
CA LYS A 124 -15.25 0.54 12.83
C LYS A 124 -15.66 1.86 12.20
N THR A 125 -15.16 2.16 11.00
CA THR A 125 -15.34 3.47 10.36
C THR A 125 -15.90 3.32 8.94
N ASN A 126 -15.27 3.93 7.94
CA ASN A 126 -15.59 3.86 6.52
C ASN A 126 -14.29 3.61 5.73
N PRO A 127 -14.33 3.28 4.43
CA PRO A 127 -13.12 3.03 3.64
C PRO A 127 -12.20 4.24 3.48
N VAL A 128 -12.74 5.46 3.57
CA VAL A 128 -11.97 6.70 3.34
C VAL A 128 -11.01 6.98 4.48
N PHE A 129 -11.44 6.81 5.74
CA PHE A 129 -10.65 7.12 6.92
C PHE A 129 -9.33 6.33 7.04
N PRO A 130 -9.30 4.98 7.00
CA PRO A 130 -8.04 4.25 7.05
C PRO A 130 -7.17 4.47 5.80
N SER A 131 -7.78 4.83 4.67
CA SER A 131 -7.04 5.15 3.42
C SER A 131 -6.30 6.48 3.50
N THR A 132 -6.63 7.40 4.43
CA THR A 132 -5.90 8.68 4.52
C THR A 132 -4.43 8.50 4.90
N TRP A 133 -4.08 7.37 5.53
CA TRP A 133 -2.68 7.02 5.83
C TRP A 133 -1.79 7.01 4.58
N LEU A 134 -2.36 6.67 3.40
CA LEU A 134 -1.63 6.64 2.13
C LEU A 134 -1.06 8.01 1.74
N TYR A 135 -1.68 9.11 2.21
CA TYR A 135 -1.16 10.47 1.98
C TYR A 135 -0.14 10.90 3.03
N VAL A 136 -0.15 10.29 4.21
CA VAL A 136 0.77 10.61 5.30
C VAL A 136 2.08 9.84 5.15
N SER A 137 2.04 8.64 4.56
CA SER A 137 3.21 7.76 4.44
C SER A 137 4.39 8.38 3.67
N PRO A 138 4.23 9.13 2.56
CA PRO A 138 5.37 9.73 1.87
C PRO A 138 6.06 10.80 2.70
N LEU A 139 5.27 11.58 3.46
CA LEU A 139 5.81 12.59 4.38
C LEU A 139 6.65 11.94 5.49
N ILE A 140 6.15 10.86 6.09
CA ILE A 140 6.91 10.11 7.10
C ILE A 140 8.19 9.55 6.48
N ALA A 141 8.12 8.99 5.27
CA ALA A 141 9.27 8.44 4.57
C ALA A 141 10.37 9.50 4.36
N ILE A 142 10.02 10.71 3.90
CA ILE A 142 10.97 11.81 3.73
C ILE A 142 11.61 12.24 5.06
N ILE A 143 10.79 12.43 6.11
CA ILE A 143 11.30 12.86 7.42
C ILE A 143 12.26 11.80 7.99
N VAL A 144 11.91 10.53 7.87
CA VAL A 144 12.74 9.42 8.32
C VAL A 144 14.01 9.31 7.47
N GLY A 145 13.92 9.44 6.15
CA GLY A 145 15.08 9.46 5.25
C GLY A 145 16.06 10.59 5.58
N TYR A 146 15.54 11.80 5.82
CA TYR A 146 16.35 12.94 6.23
C TYR A 146 17.03 12.74 7.59
N ILE A 147 16.28 12.33 8.62
CA ILE A 147 16.81 12.26 10.00
C ILE A 147 17.69 11.02 10.20
N ILE A 148 17.28 9.85 9.69
CA ILE A 148 17.92 8.57 9.97
C ILE A 148 18.95 8.21 8.89
N LEU A 149 18.61 8.42 7.61
CA LEU A 149 19.49 8.05 6.49
C LEU A 149 20.38 9.21 6.02
N GLY A 150 20.15 10.43 6.52
CA GLY A 150 20.90 11.63 6.12
C GLY A 150 20.64 12.04 4.68
N GLU A 151 19.50 11.64 4.11
CA GLU A 151 19.14 12.00 2.74
C GLU A 151 18.86 13.50 2.63
N PRO A 152 19.33 14.20 1.58
CA PRO A 152 19.06 15.62 1.42
C PRO A 152 17.57 15.87 1.14
N LEU A 153 17.04 16.96 1.70
CA LEU A 153 15.70 17.46 1.36
C LEU A 153 15.81 18.16 0.00
N ASN A 154 15.30 17.51 -1.05
CA ASN A 154 15.28 18.02 -2.42
C ASN A 154 13.89 18.54 -2.79
#